data_AF-A0A349ECQ4-F1
#
_entry.id   AF-A0A349ECQ4-F1
#
_cell.length_a   1.000
_cell.length_b   1.000
_cell.length_c   1.000
_cell.angle_alpha   90.00
_cell.angle_beta   90.00
_cell.angle_gamma   90.00
#
_symmetry.space_group_name_H-M   'P 1'
#
loop_
_entity.id
_entity.type
_entity.pdbx_description
1 polymer ?
#
loop_
_entity_poly.entity_id
_entity_poly.type
_entity_poly.pdbx_seq_one_letter_code
_entity_poly.pdbx_strand_id
1 'polypeptide(L)'
;MEAGLDTGPVFAQAAFPIAHGMTGGELHDALAQLGALTLQATLPELLVGRRSPEPQDAALATYAAKLGKSDLELDWTRPALDLERQVLAFNPYPIAQTRMEEYVLRIWRAVAEEAAVTAPPGTVLSEDSSGIRVATGSGVLRLTEVQLPGGKPLPVAAFLNARQLSGRRLGTA
;
A
#
# COMPACT_ATOMS: atom_id res chain seq x y z
N MET A 1 14.15 16.19 -21.88
CA MET A 1 13.72 16.55 -20.51
C MET A 1 13.47 18.05 -20.48
N GLU A 2 12.52 18.52 -19.67
CA GLU A 2 12.20 19.94 -19.50
C GLU A 2 12.66 20.46 -18.13
N ALA A 3 12.50 21.77 -17.87
CA ALA A 3 12.88 22.39 -16.60
C ALA A 3 11.96 21.97 -15.43
N GLY A 4 10.69 21.66 -15.70
CA GLY A 4 9.75 21.15 -14.70
C GLY A 4 10.04 19.68 -14.37
N LEU A 5 9.80 19.30 -13.11
CA LEU A 5 9.89 17.90 -12.68
C LEU A 5 8.80 17.10 -13.37
N ASP A 6 9.20 16.09 -14.16
CA ASP A 6 8.31 15.19 -14.89
C ASP A 6 7.29 15.85 -15.83
N THR A 7 7.55 17.07 -16.32
CA THR A 7 6.64 17.81 -17.23
C THR A 7 6.89 17.56 -18.72
N GLY A 8 7.98 16.87 -19.05
CA GLY A 8 8.40 16.69 -20.44
C GLY A 8 7.37 15.93 -21.29
N PRO A 9 7.34 16.16 -22.61
CA PRO A 9 6.38 15.50 -23.48
C PRO A 9 6.67 14.00 -23.57
N VAL A 10 5.62 13.21 -23.77
CA VAL A 10 5.64 11.75 -23.64
C VAL A 10 5.91 11.10 -24.99
N PHE A 11 6.92 10.24 -25.06
CA PHE A 11 7.25 9.52 -26.29
C PHE A 11 6.46 8.22 -26.44
N ALA A 12 6.32 7.45 -25.36
CA ALA A 12 5.60 6.19 -25.36
C ALA A 12 5.00 5.92 -23.97
N GLN A 13 3.90 5.16 -23.97
CA GLN A 13 3.20 4.74 -22.77
C GLN A 13 2.84 3.26 -22.89
N ALA A 14 2.82 2.58 -21.75
CA ALA A 14 2.29 1.24 -21.59
C ALA A 14 1.51 1.18 -20.29
N ALA A 15 0.51 0.31 -20.24
CA ALA A 15 -0.37 0.16 -19.07
C ALA A 15 -0.19 -1.21 -18.43
N PHE A 16 -0.32 -1.25 -17.11
CA PHE A 16 -0.28 -2.48 -16.32
C PHE A 16 -1.47 -2.52 -15.35
N PRO A 17 -2.30 -3.58 -15.36
CA PRO A 17 -3.42 -3.70 -14.43
C PRO A 17 -2.91 -3.99 -13.01
N ILE A 18 -3.39 -3.21 -12.03
CA ILE A 18 -3.09 -3.46 -10.61
C ILE A 18 -4.13 -4.45 -10.08
N ALA A 19 -3.69 -5.67 -9.80
CA ALA A 19 -4.56 -6.72 -9.28
C ALA A 19 -4.89 -6.50 -7.79
N HIS A 20 -6.03 -7.02 -7.35
CA HIS A 20 -6.38 -7.03 -5.93
C HIS A 20 -5.31 -7.78 -5.12
N GLY A 21 -4.87 -7.22 -3.99
CA GLY A 21 -3.84 -7.82 -3.15
C GLY A 21 -2.40 -7.63 -3.63
N MET A 22 -2.19 -6.94 -4.77
CA MET A 22 -0.86 -6.61 -5.27
C MET A 22 -0.18 -5.57 -4.37
N THR A 23 1.06 -5.83 -4.04
CA THR A 23 1.91 -4.96 -3.22
C THR A 23 2.65 -3.92 -4.08
N GLY A 24 3.14 -2.87 -3.44
CA GLY A 24 4.01 -1.88 -4.08
C GLY A 24 5.28 -2.49 -4.69
N GLY A 25 5.87 -3.48 -4.03
CA GLY A 25 7.04 -4.21 -4.53
C GLY A 25 6.74 -5.06 -5.78
N GLU A 26 5.63 -5.80 -5.77
CA GLU A 26 5.22 -6.58 -6.95
C GLU A 26 4.91 -5.67 -8.14
N LEU A 27 4.25 -4.53 -7.90
CA LEU A 27 4.00 -3.54 -8.94
C LEU A 27 5.31 -2.91 -9.44
N HIS A 28 6.27 -2.62 -8.54
CA HIS A 28 7.58 -2.09 -8.90
C HIS A 28 8.32 -3.03 -9.86
N ASP A 29 8.42 -4.32 -9.53
CA ASP A 29 9.10 -5.32 -10.35
C ASP A 29 8.42 -5.46 -11.73
N ALA A 30 7.09 -5.49 -11.75
CA ALA A 30 6.31 -5.56 -12.98
C ALA A 30 6.54 -4.33 -13.88
N LEU A 31 6.51 -3.12 -13.30
CA LEU A 31 6.73 -1.88 -14.05
C LEU A 31 8.19 -1.72 -14.50
N ALA A 32 9.16 -2.20 -13.74
CA ALA A 32 10.57 -2.21 -14.16
C ALA A 32 10.76 -3.03 -15.44
N GLN A 33 10.16 -4.22 -15.49
CA GLN A 33 10.19 -5.06 -16.69
C GLN A 33 9.43 -4.42 -17.85
N LEU A 34 8.23 -3.89 -17.61
CA LEU A 34 7.43 -3.24 -18.65
C LEU A 34 8.13 -2.00 -19.22
N GLY A 35 8.77 -1.21 -18.36
CA GLY A 35 9.54 -0.03 -18.76
C GLY A 35 10.72 -0.40 -19.67
N ALA A 36 11.46 -1.47 -19.34
CA ALA A 36 12.55 -1.96 -20.18
C ALA A 36 12.07 -2.37 -21.58
N LEU A 37 10.95 -3.11 -21.66
CA LEU A 37 10.35 -3.52 -22.93
C LEU A 37 9.86 -2.32 -23.75
N THR A 38 9.20 -1.37 -23.08
CA THR A 38 8.68 -0.15 -23.71
C THR A 38 9.82 0.70 -24.29
N LEU A 39 10.92 0.84 -23.54
CA LEU A 39 12.11 1.55 -24.01
C LEU A 39 12.75 0.84 -25.21
N GLN A 40 12.92 -0.49 -25.13
CA GLN A 40 13.52 -1.27 -26.21
C GLN A 40 12.73 -1.15 -27.52
N ALA A 41 11.39 -1.13 -27.44
CA ALA A 41 10.53 -0.96 -28.60
C ALA A 41 10.56 0.47 -29.17
N THR A 42 10.67 1.49 -28.31
CA THR A 42 10.54 2.89 -28.71
C THR A 42 11.86 3.50 -29.19
N LEU A 43 12.98 3.10 -28.61
CA LEU A 43 14.29 3.72 -28.85
C LEU A 43 14.72 3.70 -30.34
N PRO A 44 14.52 2.62 -31.12
CA PRO A 44 14.89 2.62 -32.54
C PRO A 44 14.15 3.69 -33.35
N GLU A 45 12.84 3.88 -33.13
CA GLU A 45 12.04 4.90 -33.82
C GLU A 45 12.49 6.32 -33.46
N LEU A 46 12.86 6.52 -32.20
CA LEU A 46 13.38 7.79 -31.70
C LEU A 46 14.72 8.14 -32.37
N LEU A 47 15.63 7.17 -32.48
CA LEU A 47 16.96 7.37 -33.07
C LEU A 47 16.93 7.75 -34.56
N VAL A 48 15.91 7.27 -35.30
CA VAL A 48 15.72 7.62 -36.72
C VAL A 48 14.75 8.77 -36.93
N GLY A 49 14.33 9.47 -35.87
CA GLY A 49 13.46 10.64 -35.94
C GLY A 49 12.03 10.34 -36.40
N ARG A 50 11.55 9.11 -36.24
CA ARG A 50 10.18 8.69 -36.60
C ARG A 50 9.18 8.78 -35.46
N ARG A 51 9.65 9.10 -34.25
CA ARG A 51 8.81 9.26 -33.06
C ARG A 51 8.76 10.71 -32.61
N SER A 52 7.58 11.31 -32.67
CA SER A 52 7.30 12.64 -32.11
C SER A 52 6.68 12.50 -30.72
N PRO A 53 7.09 13.33 -29.75
CA PRO A 53 6.51 13.28 -28.42
C PRO A 53 5.18 14.03 -28.35
N GLU A 54 4.31 13.60 -27.45
CA GLU A 54 3.01 14.22 -27.20
C GLU A 54 3.08 15.11 -25.94
N PRO A 55 2.65 16.39 -26.00
CA PRO A 55 2.58 17.23 -24.82
C PRO A 55 1.64 16.65 -23.76
N GLN A 56 2.00 16.83 -22.48
CA GLN A 56 1.12 16.45 -21.37
C GLN A 56 -0.03 17.46 -21.21
N ASP A 57 -1.22 16.96 -20.84
CA ASP A 57 -2.33 17.81 -20.40
C ASP A 57 -2.18 18.13 -18.91
N ALA A 58 -1.85 19.38 -18.59
CA ALA A 58 -1.66 19.84 -17.22
C ALA A 58 -2.94 19.73 -16.37
N ALA A 59 -4.13 19.71 -16.97
CA ALA A 59 -5.39 19.55 -16.26
C ALA A 59 -5.59 18.14 -15.70
N LEU A 60 -4.87 17.14 -16.25
CA LEU A 60 -4.90 15.75 -15.81
C LEU A 60 -3.76 15.40 -14.83
N ALA A 61 -2.85 16.34 -14.58
CA ALA A 61 -1.68 16.09 -13.75
C ALA A 61 -2.06 15.93 -12.26
N THR A 62 -1.56 14.87 -11.63
CA THR A 62 -1.64 14.65 -10.18
C THR A 62 -0.25 14.43 -9.62
N TYR A 63 0.00 14.85 -8.37
CA TYR A 63 1.33 14.76 -7.76
C TYR A 63 1.42 13.63 -6.73
N ALA A 64 2.34 12.69 -6.95
CA ALA A 64 2.69 11.65 -5.99
C ALA A 64 3.74 12.19 -5.00
N ALA A 65 3.28 12.80 -3.90
CA ALA A 65 4.17 13.36 -2.89
C ALA A 65 5.04 12.30 -2.21
N LYS A 66 6.26 12.70 -1.82
CA LYS A 66 7.16 11.83 -1.06
C LYS A 66 6.53 11.48 0.29
N LEU A 67 6.55 10.18 0.63
CA LEU A 67 6.06 9.70 1.92
C LEU A 67 6.89 10.26 3.09
N GLY A 68 6.18 10.77 4.09
CA GLY A 68 6.68 11.16 5.40
C GLY A 68 6.47 10.09 6.47
N LYS A 69 7.02 10.32 7.66
CA LYS A 69 6.86 9.39 8.79
C LYS A 69 5.41 9.28 9.28
N SER A 70 4.65 10.37 9.20
CA SER A 70 3.22 10.40 9.58
C SER A 70 2.36 9.52 8.70
N ASP A 71 2.73 9.39 7.42
CA ASP A 71 1.94 8.62 6.45
C ASP A 71 1.97 7.12 6.76
N LEU A 72 2.96 6.65 7.53
CA LEU A 72 3.10 5.24 7.87
C LEU A 72 2.03 4.78 8.86
N GLU A 73 1.52 5.67 9.70
CA GLU A 73 0.54 5.32 10.72
C GLU A 73 -0.84 5.09 10.07
N LEU A 74 -1.46 3.96 10.39
CA LEU A 74 -2.84 3.71 10.00
C LEU A 74 -3.79 4.57 10.83
N ASP A 75 -4.49 5.47 10.14
CA ASP A 75 -5.65 6.16 10.69
C ASP A 75 -6.87 5.23 10.62
N TRP A 76 -7.16 4.55 11.72
CA TRP A 76 -8.27 3.61 11.81
C TRP A 76 -9.64 4.24 11.51
N THR A 77 -9.78 5.57 11.56
CA THR A 77 -11.04 6.24 11.21
C THR A 77 -11.34 6.24 9.71
N ARG A 78 -10.40 5.80 8.87
CA ARG A 78 -10.59 5.66 7.43
C ARG A 78 -11.32 4.35 7.07
N PRO A 79 -11.90 4.25 5.85
CA PRO A 79 -12.49 3.00 5.35
C PRO A 79 -11.48 1.84 5.32
N ALA A 80 -11.95 0.62 5.55
CA ALA A 80 -11.09 -0.58 5.52
C ALA A 80 -10.36 -0.76 4.18
N LEU A 81 -11.03 -0.49 3.06
CA LEU A 81 -10.43 -0.59 1.73
C LEU A 81 -9.26 0.39 1.52
N ASP A 82 -9.37 1.60 2.08
CA ASP A 82 -8.32 2.60 2.03
C ASP A 82 -7.09 2.16 2.82
N LEU A 83 -7.32 1.57 4.00
CA LEU A 83 -6.25 1.05 4.85
C LEU A 83 -5.59 -0.21 4.24
N GLU A 84 -6.36 -1.09 3.61
CA GLU A 84 -5.82 -2.23 2.86
C GLU A 84 -4.88 -1.74 1.75
N ARG A 85 -5.33 -0.77 0.94
CA ARG A 85 -4.50 -0.18 -0.12
C ARG A 85 -3.23 0.47 0.43
N GLN A 86 -3.30 1.18 1.55
CA GLN A 86 -2.13 1.77 2.20
C GLN A 86 -1.14 0.69 2.67
N VAL A 87 -1.63 -0.39 3.31
CA VAL A 87 -0.82 -1.54 3.73
C VAL A 87 -0.10 -2.16 2.53
N LEU A 88 -0.82 -2.43 1.44
CA LEU A 88 -0.25 -3.08 0.26
C LEU A 88 0.70 -2.16 -0.52
N ALA A 89 0.36 -0.89 -0.69
CA ALA A 89 1.19 0.09 -1.39
C ALA A 89 2.54 0.31 -0.69
N PHE A 90 2.58 0.20 0.64
CA PHE A 90 3.81 0.38 1.42
C PHE A 90 4.58 -0.92 1.63
N ASN A 91 4.12 -2.07 1.10
CA ASN A 91 4.84 -3.33 1.14
C ASN A 91 5.75 -3.47 -0.10
N PRO A 92 7.07 -3.72 0.04
CA PRO A 92 7.83 -4.09 1.26
C PRO A 92 8.52 -2.92 1.97
N TYR A 93 8.37 -1.70 1.47
CA TYR A 93 8.92 -0.48 2.07
C TYR A 93 7.99 0.70 1.77
N PRO A 94 7.68 1.57 2.75
CA PRO A 94 8.21 1.64 4.13
C PRO A 94 7.51 0.75 5.18
N ILE A 95 6.45 0.03 4.79
CA ILE A 95 5.51 -0.72 5.63
C ILE A 95 4.63 0.17 6.51
N ALA A 96 3.31 0.00 6.38
CA ALA A 96 2.33 0.64 7.25
C ALA A 96 2.45 0.12 8.69
N GLN A 97 2.06 0.93 9.66
CA GLN A 97 2.20 0.60 11.07
C GLN A 97 1.02 1.12 11.89
N THR A 98 0.86 0.56 13.07
CA THR A 98 -0.06 1.07 14.09
C THR A 98 0.56 0.94 15.47
N ARG A 99 0.12 1.77 16.41
CA ARG A 99 0.42 1.54 17.83
C ARG A 99 -0.39 0.40 18.43
N MET A 100 0.28 -0.39 19.25
CA MET A 100 -0.30 -1.45 20.07
C MET A 100 0.34 -1.35 21.45
N GLU A 101 -0.36 -0.69 22.38
CA GLU A 101 0.18 -0.33 23.70
C GLU A 101 1.49 0.48 23.56
N GLU A 102 2.60 0.02 24.14
CA GLU A 102 3.92 0.64 24.04
C GLU A 102 4.68 0.30 22.74
N TYR A 103 4.15 -0.62 21.92
CA TYR A 103 4.83 -1.13 20.74
C TYR A 103 4.29 -0.54 19.45
N VAL A 104 5.17 -0.45 18.44
CA VAL A 104 4.78 -0.23 17.05
C VAL A 104 4.61 -1.60 16.39
N LEU A 105 3.40 -1.89 15.94
CA LEU A 105 3.10 -3.08 15.16
C LEU A 105 3.12 -2.71 13.67
N ARG A 106 4.05 -3.28 12.91
CA ARG A 106 4.10 -3.12 11.46
C ARG A 106 3.15 -4.12 10.79
N ILE A 107 2.43 -3.67 9.78
CA ILE A 107 1.39 -4.43 9.10
C ILE A 107 1.83 -4.65 7.66
N TRP A 108 2.08 -5.91 7.33
CA TRP A 108 2.63 -6.30 6.02
C TRP A 108 1.54 -6.63 5.02
N ARG A 109 0.49 -7.33 5.48
CA ARG A 109 -0.65 -7.68 4.65
C ARG A 109 -1.93 -7.58 5.45
N ALA A 110 -2.97 -7.10 4.78
CA ALA A 110 -4.31 -7.01 5.31
C ALA A 110 -5.32 -7.25 4.18
N VAL A 111 -6.56 -7.52 4.56
CA VAL A 111 -7.71 -7.67 3.66
C VAL A 111 -8.86 -6.84 4.18
N ALA A 112 -9.48 -6.03 3.33
CA ALA A 112 -10.70 -5.30 3.66
C ALA A 112 -11.91 -6.25 3.60
N GLU A 113 -12.77 -6.17 4.60
CA GLU A 113 -14.01 -6.93 4.69
C GLU A 113 -15.19 -5.96 4.79
N GLU A 114 -16.18 -6.15 3.92
CA GLU A 114 -17.45 -5.43 4.00
C GLU A 114 -18.29 -6.01 5.14
N ALA A 115 -18.25 -5.35 6.30
CA ALA A 115 -19.03 -5.70 7.47
C ALA A 115 -19.50 -4.44 8.19
N ALA A 116 -20.70 -4.48 8.75
CA ALA A 116 -21.18 -3.40 9.62
C ALA A 116 -20.40 -3.43 10.94
N VAL A 117 -19.89 -2.28 11.36
CA VAL A 117 -19.12 -2.14 12.59
C VAL A 117 -19.74 -1.05 13.45
N THR A 118 -20.06 -1.40 14.69
CA THR A 118 -20.56 -0.47 15.71
C THR A 118 -19.51 -0.15 16.77
N ALA A 119 -18.42 -0.92 16.81
CA ALA A 119 -17.30 -0.67 17.70
C ALA A 119 -16.51 0.58 17.25
N PRO A 120 -15.87 1.30 18.19
CA PRO A 120 -14.99 2.40 17.84
C PRO A 120 -13.85 1.96 16.89
N PRO A 121 -13.41 2.83 15.97
CA PRO A 121 -12.24 2.56 15.14
C PRO A 121 -11.00 2.18 15.94
N GLY A 122 -10.29 1.17 15.45
CA GLY A 122 -9.10 0.56 16.06
C GLY A 122 -9.42 -0.60 17.01
N THR A 123 -10.69 -0.86 17.34
CA THR A 123 -11.05 -1.98 18.22
C THR A 123 -10.81 -3.33 17.53
N VAL A 124 -10.11 -4.23 18.21
CA VAL A 124 -9.97 -5.64 17.79
C VAL A 124 -11.27 -6.37 18.09
N LEU A 125 -11.99 -6.74 17.03
CA LEU A 125 -13.31 -7.37 17.08
C LEU A 125 -13.22 -8.88 17.33
N SER A 126 -12.27 -9.53 16.66
CA SER A 126 -12.00 -10.96 16.79
C SER A 126 -10.60 -11.27 16.28
N GLU A 127 -10.08 -12.41 16.70
CA GLU A 127 -8.83 -12.95 16.20
C GLU A 127 -8.95 -14.46 16.05
N ASP A 128 -8.46 -14.98 14.94
CA ASP A 128 -8.41 -16.40 14.65
C ASP A 128 -7.20 -16.70 13.74
N SER A 129 -6.99 -17.96 13.37
CA SER A 129 -5.87 -18.35 12.51
C SER A 129 -5.87 -17.68 11.12
N SER A 130 -6.99 -17.12 10.67
CA SER A 130 -7.10 -16.39 9.41
C SER A 130 -6.72 -14.91 9.53
N GLY A 131 -6.69 -14.33 10.74
CA GLY A 131 -6.27 -12.96 10.96
C GLY A 131 -6.84 -12.29 12.20
N ILE A 132 -6.43 -11.04 12.42
CA ILE A 132 -6.97 -10.14 13.45
C ILE A 132 -7.90 -9.16 12.76
N ARG A 133 -9.19 -9.16 13.13
CA ARG A 133 -10.21 -8.26 12.57
C ARG A 133 -10.30 -6.99 13.41
N VAL A 134 -10.06 -5.85 12.76
CA VAL A 134 -10.04 -4.54 13.41
C VAL A 134 -11.15 -3.66 12.84
N ALA A 135 -11.92 -3.05 13.72
CA ALA A 135 -12.91 -2.02 13.39
C ALA A 135 -12.25 -0.81 12.74
N THR A 136 -12.82 -0.32 11.64
CA THR A 136 -12.36 0.91 10.97
C THR A 136 -13.49 1.94 10.93
N GLY A 137 -13.29 3.08 10.27
CA GLY A 137 -14.38 4.06 10.06
C GLY A 137 -15.54 3.50 9.23
N SER A 138 -15.25 2.55 8.35
CA SER A 138 -16.26 1.75 7.65
C SER A 138 -15.69 0.42 7.17
N GLY A 139 -16.38 -0.67 7.49
CA GLY A 139 -15.89 -2.01 7.24
C GLY A 139 -14.94 -2.51 8.33
N VAL A 140 -14.32 -3.66 8.05
CA VAL A 140 -13.36 -4.32 8.93
C VAL A 140 -12.06 -4.51 8.15
N LEU A 141 -10.92 -4.25 8.78
CA LEU A 141 -9.63 -4.61 8.22
C LEU A 141 -9.14 -5.88 8.92
N ARG A 142 -8.97 -6.97 8.17
CA ARG A 142 -8.36 -8.21 8.67
C ARG A 142 -6.86 -8.19 8.42
N LEU A 143 -6.08 -8.09 9.48
CA LEU A 143 -4.62 -8.20 9.42
C LEU A 143 -4.24 -9.67 9.23
N THR A 144 -3.37 -9.97 8.27
CA THR A 144 -2.97 -11.35 7.94
C THR A 144 -1.48 -11.60 8.13
N GLU A 145 -0.66 -10.55 8.07
CA GLU A 145 0.78 -10.62 8.31
C GLU A 145 1.26 -9.37 9.05
N VAL A 146 1.96 -9.58 10.17
CA VAL A 146 2.37 -8.51 11.08
C VAL A 146 3.82 -8.70 11.55
N GLN A 147 4.42 -7.63 12.07
CA GLN A 147 5.80 -7.65 12.57
C GLN A 147 5.92 -6.79 13.84
N LEU A 148 6.45 -7.41 14.90
CA LEU A 148 6.86 -6.71 16.12
C LEU A 148 8.22 -6.02 15.96
N PRO A 149 8.52 -5.00 16.79
CA PRO A 149 9.84 -4.38 16.82
C PRO A 149 10.95 -5.41 17.03
N GLY A 150 11.98 -5.36 16.19
CA GLY A 150 13.13 -6.30 16.24
C GLY A 150 12.83 -7.72 15.75
N GLY A 151 11.59 -8.04 15.38
CA GLY A 151 11.19 -9.35 14.85
C GLY A 151 11.21 -9.43 13.32
N LYS A 152 10.97 -10.63 12.79
CA LYS A 152 10.66 -10.85 11.37
C LYS A 152 9.15 -10.70 11.13
N PRO A 153 8.72 -10.41 9.88
CA PRO A 153 7.30 -10.53 9.50
C PRO A 153 6.81 -11.96 9.69
N LEU A 154 5.61 -12.10 10.22
CA LEU A 154 5.00 -13.39 10.54
C LEU A 154 3.52 -13.39 10.15
N PRO A 155 3.00 -14.53 9.63
CA PRO A 155 1.57 -14.74 9.53
C PRO A 155 0.90 -14.61 10.90
N VAL A 156 -0.31 -14.06 10.92
CA VAL A 156 -1.03 -13.80 12.18
C VAL A 156 -1.26 -15.07 12.99
N ALA A 157 -1.51 -16.22 12.36
CA ALA A 157 -1.62 -17.50 13.08
C ALA A 157 -0.40 -17.80 13.97
N ALA A 158 0.82 -17.52 13.48
CA ALA A 158 2.06 -17.72 14.24
C ALA A 158 2.23 -16.66 15.33
N PHE A 159 1.82 -15.42 15.04
CA PHE A 159 1.81 -14.32 16.02
C PHE A 159 0.88 -14.63 17.21
N LEU A 160 -0.32 -15.16 16.94
CA LEU A 160 -1.35 -15.43 17.96
C LEU A 160 -0.99 -16.55 18.93
N ASN A 161 -0.10 -17.48 18.54
CA ASN A 161 0.39 -18.53 19.44
C ASN A 161 1.16 -17.96 20.64
N ALA A 162 1.75 -16.77 20.50
CA ALA A 162 2.51 -16.12 21.57
C ALA A 162 1.73 -15.00 22.27
N ARG A 163 0.72 -14.41 21.62
CA ARG A 163 0.02 -13.20 22.09
C ARG A 163 -1.43 -13.15 21.62
N GLN A 164 -2.34 -12.82 22.53
CA GLN A 164 -3.74 -12.53 22.22
C GLN A 164 -4.00 -11.02 22.26
N LEU A 165 -4.78 -10.51 21.32
CA LEU A 165 -5.14 -9.10 21.16
C LEU A 165 -6.64 -8.82 21.28
N SER A 166 -7.46 -9.86 21.50
CA SER A 166 -8.91 -9.71 21.68
C SER A 166 -9.28 -8.62 22.68
N GLY A 167 -10.18 -7.71 22.29
CA GLY A 167 -10.65 -6.62 23.14
C GLY A 167 -9.69 -5.43 23.30
N ARG A 168 -8.50 -5.48 22.70
CA ARG A 168 -7.57 -4.34 22.66
C ARG A 168 -8.00 -3.31 21.60
N ARG A 169 -7.46 -2.09 21.72
CA ARG A 169 -7.60 -1.03 20.72
C ARG A 169 -6.23 -0.70 20.14
N LEU A 170 -6.14 -0.69 18.82
CA LEU A 170 -4.96 -0.28 18.05
C LEU A 170 -5.04 1.21 17.72
N GLY A 171 -3.87 1.82 17.48
CA GLY A 171 -3.72 3.25 17.24
C GLY A 171 -3.42 4.05 18.51
N THR A 172 -3.28 5.36 18.35
CA THR A 172 -3.15 6.29 19.49
C THR A 172 -4.50 6.44 20.18
N ALA A 173 -4.49 6.39 21.52
CA ALA A 173 -5.69 6.59 22.35
C ALA A 173 -6.42 7.89 22.00
#